data_AF-A0A967I4J2-F1
#
_entry.id   AF-A0A967I4J2-F1
#
_cell.length_a   1.000
_cell.length_b   1.000
_cell.length_c   1.000
_cell.angle_alpha   90.00
_cell.angle_beta   90.00
_cell.angle_gamma   90.00
#
_symmetry.space_group_name_H-M   'P 1'
#
loop_
_entity.id
_entity.type
_entity.pdbx_description
1 polymer ?
#
loop_
_entity_poly.entity_id
_entity_poly.type
_entity_poly.pdbx_seq_one_letter_code
_entity_poly.pdbx_strand_id
1 'polypeptide(L)'
;MKITWNELTVKFEQGSDDLLSDWRWLIGEDGKPILITSLGDAFVQESDGSVHWLNVEEGSYTKVAASSDDFQAQLKSSENIEAWFVPQLVGDILATGISAGANQCFSFKKPP
;
A
#
# COMPACT_ATOMS: atom_id res chain seq x y z
N MET A 1 -18.52 5.91 -10.13
CA MET A 1 -18.61 5.56 -8.69
C MET A 1 -17.66 6.50 -7.94
N LYS A 2 -18.00 7.00 -6.75
CA LYS A 2 -17.05 7.79 -5.94
C LYS A 2 -16.31 6.84 -5.01
N ILE A 3 -15.08 6.50 -5.35
CA ILE A 3 -14.22 5.63 -4.53
C ILE A 3 -13.74 6.39 -3.28
N THR A 4 -13.54 5.69 -2.17
CA THR A 4 -13.05 6.27 -0.91
C THR A 4 -11.77 5.57 -0.47
N TRP A 5 -11.11 6.16 0.53
CA TRP A 5 -9.92 5.58 1.15
C TRP A 5 -10.13 4.18 1.74
N ASN A 6 -11.36 3.85 2.15
CA ASN A 6 -11.66 2.51 2.65
C ASN A 6 -11.61 1.44 1.56
N GLU A 7 -11.89 1.80 0.31
CA GLU A 7 -11.77 0.87 -0.82
C GLU A 7 -10.34 0.82 -1.37
N LEU A 8 -9.56 1.89 -1.19
CA LEU A 8 -8.17 1.98 -1.67
C LEU A 8 -7.14 1.39 -0.70
N THR A 9 -7.55 1.05 0.53
CA THR A 9 -6.63 0.58 1.57
C THR A 9 -7.16 -0.68 2.25
N VAL A 10 -6.23 -1.54 2.66
CA VAL A 10 -6.55 -2.70 3.49
C VAL A 10 -6.71 -2.23 4.93
N LYS A 11 -7.76 -2.73 5.59
CA LYS A 11 -7.87 -2.65 7.05
C LYS A 11 -7.06 -3.80 7.65
N PHE A 12 -5.92 -3.47 8.24
CA PHE A 12 -5.03 -4.41 8.92
C PHE A 12 -4.64 -3.88 10.30
N GLU A 13 -4.16 -4.76 11.17
CA GLU A 13 -3.58 -4.36 12.45
C GLU A 13 -2.18 -3.77 12.22
N GLN A 14 -2.05 -2.46 12.44
CA GLN A 14 -0.77 -1.76 12.29
C GLN A 14 0.30 -2.35 13.21
N GLY A 15 1.52 -2.45 12.70
CA GLY A 15 2.65 -3.00 13.45
C GLY A 15 2.69 -4.53 13.54
N SER A 16 1.88 -5.25 12.74
CA SER A 16 2.07 -6.68 12.54
C SER A 16 3.34 -6.93 11.73
N ASP A 17 4.39 -7.39 12.39
CA ASP A 17 5.70 -7.65 11.78
C ASP A 17 5.67 -8.79 10.76
N ASP A 18 4.69 -9.70 10.89
CA ASP A 18 4.53 -10.88 10.05
C ASP A 18 4.14 -10.55 8.61
N LEU A 19 3.44 -9.41 8.38
CA LEU A 19 2.98 -9.01 7.04
C LEU A 19 4.12 -8.78 6.06
N LEU A 20 5.29 -8.41 6.57
CA LEU A 20 6.46 -8.10 5.75
C LEU A 20 7.58 -9.14 5.92
N SER A 21 7.29 -10.28 6.56
CA SER A 21 8.29 -11.33 6.84
C SER A 21 9.03 -11.80 5.58
N ASP A 22 8.30 -12.05 4.48
CA ASP A 22 8.88 -12.46 3.20
C ASP A 22 9.61 -11.33 2.46
N TRP A 23 9.51 -10.08 2.93
CA TRP A 23 10.13 -8.89 2.33
C TRP A 23 11.35 -8.39 3.10
N ARG A 24 11.70 -9.00 4.24
CA ARG A 24 12.82 -8.57 5.10
C ARG A 24 14.17 -8.51 4.39
N TRP A 25 14.37 -9.33 3.36
CA TRP A 25 15.56 -9.29 2.52
C TRP A 25 15.75 -7.97 1.76
N LEU A 26 14.66 -7.23 1.52
CA LEU A 26 14.64 -5.96 0.78
C LEU A 26 14.46 -4.75 1.70
N ILE A 27 13.55 -4.84 2.67
CA ILE A 27 13.18 -3.71 3.55
C ILE A 27 14.00 -3.64 4.85
N GLY A 28 14.76 -4.69 5.17
CA GLY A 28 15.44 -4.84 6.46
C GLY A 28 14.50 -5.26 7.61
N GLU A 29 15.05 -5.31 8.83
CA GLU A 29 14.35 -5.88 9.99
C GLU A 29 13.39 -4.91 10.67
N ASP A 30 13.69 -3.61 10.67
CA ASP A 30 13.02 -2.63 11.54
C ASP A 30 11.83 -1.91 10.89
N GLY A 31 11.62 -2.09 9.58
CA GLY A 31 10.56 -1.44 8.83
C GLY A 31 9.17 -1.91 9.28
N LYS A 32 8.27 -0.95 9.58
CA LYS A 32 6.90 -1.22 10.03
C LYS A 32 5.87 -0.79 8.99
N PRO A 33 4.92 -1.66 8.59
CA PRO A 33 3.86 -1.27 7.68
C PRO A 33 2.92 -0.26 8.36
N ILE A 34 2.73 0.91 7.73
CA ILE A 34 1.83 1.97 8.21
C ILE A 34 0.58 2.10 7.35
N LEU A 35 0.64 1.65 6.09
CA LEU A 35 -0.48 1.64 5.15
C LEU A 35 -0.28 0.49 4.15
N ILE A 36 -1.37 -0.17 3.77
CA ILE A 36 -1.37 -1.18 2.71
C ILE A 36 -2.47 -0.80 1.71
N THR A 37 -2.15 -0.76 0.42
CA THR A 37 -3.11 -0.47 -0.64
C THR A 37 -4.01 -1.67 -0.86
N SER A 38 -5.21 -1.46 -1.39
CA SER A 38 -6.11 -2.55 -1.76
C SER A 38 -5.56 -3.47 -2.86
N LEU A 39 -4.40 -3.14 -3.44
CA LEU A 39 -3.68 -3.94 -4.44
C LEU A 39 -2.48 -4.69 -3.83
N GLY A 40 -2.24 -4.57 -2.52
CA GLY A 40 -1.23 -5.32 -1.77
C GLY A 40 0.10 -4.60 -1.55
N ASP A 41 0.34 -3.46 -2.22
CA ASP A 41 1.51 -2.63 -1.95
C ASP A 41 1.50 -2.10 -0.51
N ALA A 42 2.70 -1.89 0.04
CA ALA A 42 2.85 -1.41 1.40
C ALA A 42 3.63 -0.10 1.47
N PHE A 43 3.23 0.79 2.37
CA PHE A 43 4.07 1.88 2.84
C PHE A 43 4.64 1.51 4.19
N VAL A 44 5.97 1.53 4.27
CA VAL A 44 6.76 1.07 5.40
C VAL A 44 7.47 2.27 6.00
N GLN A 45 7.30 2.47 7.30
CA GLN A 45 8.06 3.45 8.04
C GLN A 45 9.33 2.82 8.62
N GLU A 46 10.47 3.44 8.36
CA GLU A 46 11.75 3.03 8.94
C GLU A 46 12.03 3.70 10.29
N SER A 47 13.05 3.23 10.99
CA SER A 47 13.44 3.75 12.30
C SER A 47 13.89 5.22 12.28
N ASP A 48 14.35 5.73 11.13
CA ASP A 48 14.69 7.15 10.94
C ASP A 48 13.44 8.04 10.73
N GLY A 49 12.26 7.43 10.68
CA GLY A 49 10.97 8.07 10.49
C GLY A 49 10.54 8.23 9.03
N SER A 50 11.43 7.96 8.06
CA SER A 50 11.11 8.03 6.64
C SER A 50 10.13 6.95 6.21
N VAL A 51 9.40 7.22 5.12
CA VAL A 51 8.40 6.31 4.58
C VAL A 51 8.83 5.88 3.18
N HIS A 52 8.80 4.57 2.97
CA HIS A 52 9.14 3.93 1.73
C HIS A 52 7.94 3.17 1.18
N TRP A 53 7.82 3.14 -0.14
CA TRP A 53 6.83 2.36 -0.86
C TRP A 53 7.48 1.04 -1.30
N LEU A 54 6.91 -0.06 -0.81
CA LEU A 54 7.14 -1.41 -1.28
C LEU A 54 6.13 -1.71 -2.38
N ASN A 55 6.59 -1.73 -3.62
CA ASN A 55 5.84 -2.16 -4.78
C ASN A 55 5.99 -3.69 -4.91
N VAL A 56 4.92 -4.43 -4.63
CA VAL A 56 4.97 -5.90 -4.60
C VAL A 56 4.96 -6.53 -5.99
N GLU A 57 4.52 -5.79 -7.00
CA GLU A 57 4.54 -6.23 -8.40
C GLU A 57 5.95 -6.17 -8.99
N GLU A 58 6.64 -5.05 -8.79
CA GLU A 58 8.02 -4.86 -9.29
C GLU A 58 9.09 -5.45 -8.36
N GLY A 59 8.74 -5.68 -7.09
CA GLY A 59 9.71 -6.05 -6.05
C GLY A 59 10.68 -4.92 -5.76
N SER A 60 10.20 -3.67 -5.76
CA SER A 60 11.01 -2.47 -5.52
C SER A 60 10.64 -1.79 -4.20
N TYR A 61 11.62 -1.14 -3.58
CA TYR A 61 11.46 -0.45 -2.30
C TYR A 61 12.09 0.93 -2.38
N THR A 62 11.25 1.97 -2.40
CA THR A 62 11.67 3.34 -2.74
C THR A 62 11.22 4.34 -1.70
N LYS A 63 12.09 5.27 -1.33
CA LYS A 63 11.74 6.35 -0.40
C LYS A 63 10.76 7.32 -1.06
N VAL A 64 9.61 7.53 -0.43
CA VAL A 64 8.55 8.44 -0.93
C VAL A 64 8.31 9.63 0.00
N ALA A 65 8.74 9.57 1.26
CA ALA A 65 8.64 10.69 2.18
C ALA A 65 9.76 10.68 3.23
N ALA A 66 10.12 11.86 3.72
CA ALA A 66 11.11 12.01 4.79
C ALA A 66 10.55 11.76 6.20
N SER A 67 9.23 11.84 6.37
CA SER A 67 8.54 11.62 7.65
C SER A 67 7.07 11.22 7.43
N SER A 68 6.37 10.81 8.49
CA SER A 68 4.92 10.57 8.44
C SER A 68 4.13 11.81 8.03
N ASP A 69 4.55 13.01 8.44
CA ASP A 69 3.86 14.26 8.10
C ASP A 69 4.03 14.60 6.62
N ASP A 70 5.24 14.40 6.09
CA ASP A 70 5.51 14.53 4.66
C ASP A 70 4.69 13.51 3.88
N PHE A 71 4.64 12.25 4.34
CA PHE A 71 3.80 11.21 3.73
C PHE A 71 2.32 11.59 3.69
N GLN A 72 1.76 12.15 4.78
CA GLN A 72 0.39 12.66 4.77
C GLN A 72 0.16 13.81 3.78
N ALA A 73 1.19 14.64 3.53
CA ALA A 73 1.14 15.65 2.48
C ALA A 73 1.17 15.00 1.09
N GLN A 74 1.99 13.97 0.89
CA GLN A 74 2.04 13.22 -0.36
C GLN A 74 0.71 12.55 -0.71
N LEU A 75 -0.05 12.05 0.27
CA LEU A 75 -1.40 11.48 0.08
C LEU A 75 -2.46 12.51 -0.36
N LYS A 76 -2.12 13.80 -0.43
CA LYS A 76 -3.01 14.85 -0.99
C LYS A 76 -2.70 15.15 -2.46
N SER A 77 -1.58 14.65 -2.98
CA SER A 77 -1.21 14.81 -4.39
C SER A 77 -1.99 13.83 -5.25
N SER A 78 -2.79 14.34 -6.19
CA SER A 78 -3.53 13.51 -7.13
C SER A 78 -2.61 12.60 -7.96
N GLU A 79 -1.42 13.06 -8.31
CA GLU A 79 -0.44 12.28 -9.07
C GLU A 79 0.02 11.04 -8.28
N ASN A 80 0.36 11.23 -7.00
CA ASN A 80 0.77 10.14 -6.13
C ASN A 80 -0.39 9.17 -5.87
N ILE A 81 -1.62 9.68 -5.76
CA ILE A 81 -2.80 8.83 -5.60
C ILE A 81 -3.02 7.94 -6.82
N GLU A 82 -2.95 8.51 -8.02
CA GLU A 82 -3.07 7.74 -9.26
C GLU A 82 -1.96 6.70 -9.39
N ALA A 83 -0.72 7.05 -9.04
CA ALA A 83 0.43 6.15 -9.12
C ALA A 83 0.37 5.01 -8.10
N TRP A 84 0.04 5.28 -6.84
CA TRP A 84 0.17 4.30 -5.75
C TRP A 84 -1.09 3.47 -5.50
N PHE A 85 -2.27 4.03 -5.75
CA PHE A 85 -3.54 3.37 -5.41
C PHE A 85 -4.34 2.94 -6.62
N VAL A 86 -3.97 3.43 -7.81
CA VAL A 86 -4.60 3.14 -9.09
C VAL A 86 -6.15 3.13 -8.98
N PRO A 87 -6.77 4.24 -8.53
CA PRO A 87 -8.17 4.23 -8.09
C PRO A 87 -9.16 3.79 -9.17
N GLN A 88 -8.84 4.06 -10.44
CA GLN A 88 -9.65 3.63 -11.57
C GLN A 88 -9.73 2.08 -11.66
N LEU A 89 -8.61 1.38 -11.51
CA LEU A 89 -8.57 -0.09 -11.53
C LEU A 89 -9.37 -0.67 -10.36
N VAL A 90 -9.19 -0.12 -9.15
CA VAL A 90 -9.96 -0.56 -7.97
C VAL A 90 -11.45 -0.33 -8.20
N GLY A 91 -11.84 0.82 -8.74
CA GLY A 91 -13.23 1.13 -9.09
C GLY A 91 -13.82 0.15 -10.10
N ASP A 92 -13.05 -0.24 -11.12
CA ASP A 92 -13.48 -1.20 -12.13
C ASP A 92 -13.65 -2.61 -11.55
N ILE A 93 -12.75 -3.05 -10.66
CA ILE A 93 -12.87 -4.31 -9.92
C ILE A 93 -14.16 -4.32 -9.10
N LEU A 94 -14.42 -3.27 -8.33
CA LEU A 94 -15.62 -3.17 -7.49
C LEU A 94 -16.91 -3.17 -8.34
N ALA A 95 -16.89 -2.56 -9.52
CA ALA A 95 -18.02 -2.55 -10.44
C ALA A 95 -18.37 -3.96 -10.98
N THR A 96 -17.44 -4.92 -10.92
CA THR A 96 -17.72 -6.34 -11.25
C THR A 96 -18.45 -7.09 -10.13
N GLY A 97 -18.61 -6.48 -8.95
CA GLY A 97 -19.21 -7.09 -7.77
C GLY A 97 -18.23 -7.83 -6.86
N ILE A 98 -16.93 -7.78 -7.16
CA ILE A 98 -15.87 -8.26 -6.27
C ILE A 98 -15.67 -7.25 -5.14
N SER A 99 -15.43 -7.71 -3.92
CA SER A 99 -15.11 -6.88 -2.76
C SER A 99 -13.98 -7.49 -1.93
N ALA A 100 -13.23 -6.65 -1.22
CA ALA A 100 -12.22 -7.07 -0.25
C ALA A 100 -12.72 -6.78 1.17
N GLY A 101 -12.61 -7.77 2.06
CA GLY A 101 -12.91 -7.64 3.49
C GLY A 101 -11.72 -7.13 4.31
N ALA A 102 -11.83 -7.24 5.63
CA ALA A 102 -10.69 -7.00 6.53
C ALA A 102 -9.56 -8.00 6.24
N ASN A 103 -8.31 -7.55 6.30
CA ASN A 103 -7.12 -8.35 5.99
C ASN A 103 -7.11 -8.99 4.58
N GLN A 104 -7.80 -8.38 3.60
CA GLN A 104 -7.83 -8.84 2.22
C GLN A 104 -7.45 -7.72 1.26
N CYS A 105 -6.75 -8.08 0.18
CA CYS A 105 -6.45 -7.20 -0.96
C CYS A 105 -6.84 -7.92 -2.27
N PHE A 106 -6.86 -7.16 -3.36
CA PHE A 106 -6.99 -7.68 -4.71
C PHE A 106 -5.61 -8.07 -5.24
N SER A 107 -5.56 -9.14 -6.01
CA SER A 107 -4.34 -9.59 -6.68
C SER A 107 -4.68 -10.25 -8.00
N PHE A 108 -3.69 -10.36 -8.88
CA PHE A 108 -3.85 -11.04 -10.15
C PHE A 108 -4.12 -12.53 -9.94
N LYS A 109 -5.11 -13.06 -10.67
CA LYS A 109 -5.32 -14.52 -10.73
C LYS A 109 -4.16 -15.24 -11.42
N LYS A 110 -3.53 -14.57 -12.39
CA LYS A 110 -2.31 -14.99 -13.07
C LYS A 110 -1.38 -13.78 -13.09
N PRO A 111 -0.20 -13.85 -12.45
CA PRO A 111 0.78 -12.78 -12.52
C PRO A 111 1.09 -12.40 -13.98
N PRO A 112 1.42 -11.13 -14.25
CA PRO A 112 1.82 -10.66 -15.58
C PRO A 112 3.06 -11.37 -16.14
#